data_AF-A0A2S9TE88-F1
#
_entry.id   AF-A0A2S9TE88-F1
#
_cell.length_a   1.000
_cell.length_b   1.000
_cell.length_c   1.000
_cell.angle_alpha   90.00
_cell.angle_beta   90.00
_cell.angle_gamma   90.00
#
_symmetry.space_group_name_H-M   'P 1'
#
loop_
_entity.id
_entity.type
_entity.pdbx_description
1 polymer ?
#
loop_
_entity_poly.entity_id
_entity_poly.type
_entity_poly.pdbx_seq_one_letter_code
_entity_poly.pdbx_strand_id
1 'polypeptide(L)'
;MSKKDKLLLKFLENPPKKDLTFKELNTLLISLGFIKIEGAGSAVKFYNKDKDLLINLHKPHPSDILKVYLVKQIQNKLKEFL
;
A
#
# COMPACT_ATOMS: atom_id res chain seq x y z
N MET A 1 17.14 -5.83 10.00
CA MET A 1 15.96 -5.46 9.18
C MET A 1 16.37 -4.49 8.09
N SER A 2 16.04 -4.83 6.85
CA SER A 2 16.16 -3.94 5.70
C SER A 2 15.19 -2.75 5.80
N LYS A 3 15.37 -1.72 4.97
CA LYS A 3 14.42 -0.59 4.87
C LYS A 3 13.02 -1.08 4.48
N LYS A 4 12.94 -2.06 3.58
CA LYS A 4 11.70 -2.71 3.17
C LYS A 4 11.01 -3.39 4.35
N ASP A 5 11.75 -4.17 5.15
CA ASP A 5 11.16 -4.89 6.29
C ASP A 5 10.58 -3.90 7.30
N LYS A 6 11.30 -2.79 7.57
CA LYS A 6 10.85 -1.76 8.52
C LYS A 6 9.55 -1.12 8.06
N LEU A 7 9.45 -0.85 6.77
CA LEU A 7 8.25 -0.26 6.17
C LEU A 7 7.08 -1.26 6.17
N LEU A 8 7.34 -2.53 5.86
CA LEU A 8 6.32 -3.59 5.95
C LEU A 8 5.77 -3.72 7.38
N LEU A 9 6.65 -3.81 8.39
CA LEU A 9 6.21 -3.85 9.79
C LEU A 9 5.39 -2.61 10.16
N LYS A 10 5.83 -1.42 9.75
CA LYS A 10 5.10 -0.16 9.98
C LYS A 10 3.67 -0.23 9.44
N PHE A 11 3.46 -0.80 8.25
CA PHE A 11 2.13 -0.95 7.64
C PHE A 11 1.29 -2.04 8.30
N LEU A 12 1.91 -3.07 8.89
CA LEU A 12 1.21 -4.18 9.56
C LEU A 12 0.90 -3.92 11.05
N GLU A 13 1.34 -2.80 11.62
CA GLU A 13 1.06 -2.43 13.01
C GLU A 13 -0.46 -2.40 13.32
N ASN A 14 -0.82 -2.86 14.52
CA ASN A 14 -2.18 -2.84 15.04
C ASN A 14 -2.15 -2.23 16.45
N PRO A 15 -2.83 -1.09 16.71
CA PRO A 15 -3.72 -0.38 15.79
C PRO A 15 -2.99 0.27 14.59
N PRO A 16 -3.67 0.47 13.44
CA PRO A 16 -3.07 1.13 12.29
C PRO A 16 -2.60 2.54 12.63
N LYS A 17 -1.39 2.88 12.19
CA LYS A 17 -0.88 4.26 12.25
C LYS A 17 -1.77 5.21 11.42
N LYS A 18 -1.96 6.42 11.93
CA LYS A 18 -2.86 7.44 11.34
C LYS A 18 -2.14 8.41 10.40
N ASP A 19 -0.82 8.30 10.29
CA ASP A 19 0.08 9.18 9.53
C ASP A 19 0.78 8.45 8.37
N LEU A 20 0.36 7.22 8.04
CA LEU A 20 0.87 6.49 6.88
C LEU A 20 0.51 7.23 5.60
N THR A 21 1.47 7.36 4.69
CA THR A 21 1.25 8.11 3.45
C THR A 21 1.17 7.22 2.21
N PHE A 22 0.56 7.73 1.14
CA PHE A 22 0.52 7.02 -0.14
C PHE A 22 1.92 6.91 -0.76
N LYS A 23 2.81 7.90 -0.56
CA LYS A 23 4.22 7.77 -0.95
C LYS A 23 4.94 6.60 -0.26
N GLU A 24 4.70 6.41 1.03
CA GLU A 24 5.22 5.25 1.77
C GLU A 24 4.65 3.94 1.23
N LEU A 25 3.34 3.87 0.99
CA LEU A 25 2.69 2.70 0.41
C LEU A 25 3.25 2.36 -0.95
N ASN A 26 3.40 3.36 -1.82
CA ASN A 26 3.96 3.18 -3.16
C ASN A 26 5.39 2.60 -3.07
N THR A 27 6.22 3.15 -2.18
CA THR A 27 7.58 2.66 -1.96
C THR A 27 7.58 1.20 -1.50
N LEU A 28 6.70 0.85 -0.56
CA LEU A 28 6.55 -0.52 -0.06
C LEU A 28 6.14 -1.48 -1.18
N LEU A 29 5.06 -1.18 -1.91
CA LEU A 29 4.51 -2.08 -2.93
C LEU A 29 5.48 -2.29 -4.10
N ILE A 30 6.16 -1.23 -4.57
CA ILE A 30 7.21 -1.36 -5.59
C ILE A 30 8.34 -2.27 -5.07
N SER A 31 8.77 -2.12 -3.82
CA SER A 31 9.81 -2.99 -3.23
C SER A 31 9.37 -4.45 -3.02
N LEU A 32 8.07 -4.73 -3.06
CA LEU A 32 7.46 -6.06 -3.03
C LEU A 32 7.22 -6.63 -4.44
N GLY A 33 7.64 -5.93 -5.50
CA GLY A 33 7.50 -6.39 -6.87
C GLY A 33 6.13 -6.09 -7.51
N PHE A 34 5.31 -5.24 -6.89
CA PHE A 34 4.09 -4.76 -7.55
C PHE A 34 4.44 -3.75 -8.64
N ILE A 35 3.69 -3.79 -9.74
CA ILE A 35 3.71 -2.79 -10.80
C ILE A 35 2.56 -1.81 -10.55
N LYS A 36 2.89 -0.52 -10.51
CA LYS A 36 1.90 0.57 -10.38
C LYS A 36 1.26 0.85 -11.74
N ILE A 37 -0.06 0.91 -11.77
CA ILE A 37 -0.86 1.22 -12.95
C ILE A 37 -1.73 2.44 -12.61
N GLU A 38 -1.53 3.54 -13.33
CA GLU A 38 -2.29 4.77 -13.16
C GLU A 38 -3.64 4.68 -13.91
N GLY A 39 -4.71 5.15 -13.27
CA GLY A 39 -6.04 5.28 -13.87
C GLY A 39 -6.43 6.74 -14.09
N ALA A 40 -7.71 6.98 -14.39
CA ALA A 40 -8.25 8.34 -14.48
C ALA A 40 -8.33 8.99 -13.09
N GLY A 41 -7.94 10.27 -13.00
CA GLY A 41 -7.97 11.04 -11.75
C GLY A 41 -7.09 10.43 -10.66
N SER A 42 -7.66 10.21 -9.48
CA SER A 42 -6.94 9.62 -8.34
C SER A 42 -6.90 8.08 -8.38
N ALA A 43 -7.53 7.41 -9.34
CA ALA A 43 -7.54 5.95 -9.38
C ALA A 43 -6.13 5.40 -9.65
N VAL A 44 -5.72 4.40 -8.87
CA VAL A 44 -4.43 3.72 -9.02
C VAL A 44 -4.59 2.24 -8.67
N LYS A 45 -3.87 1.38 -9.39
CA LYS A 45 -3.79 -0.04 -9.13
C LYS A 45 -2.34 -0.46 -8.90
N PHE A 46 -2.14 -1.50 -8.12
CA PHE A 46 -0.87 -2.19 -7.95
C PHE A 46 -1.11 -3.66 -8.23
N TYR A 47 -0.39 -4.22 -9.20
CA TYR A 47 -0.50 -5.63 -9.57
C TYR A 47 0.82 -6.35 -9.37
N ASN A 48 0.80 -7.45 -8.62
CA ASN A 48 1.94 -8.37 -8.52
C ASN A 48 1.62 -9.62 -9.34
N LYS A 49 2.41 -9.85 -10.39
CA LYS A 49 2.22 -10.97 -11.31
C LYS A 49 2.51 -12.32 -10.66
N ASP A 50 3.54 -12.41 -9.82
CA ASP A 50 4.00 -13.67 -9.23
C ASP A 50 2.99 -14.24 -8.22
N LYS A 51 2.27 -13.36 -7.53
CA LYS A 51 1.23 -13.70 -6.55
C LYS A 51 -0.19 -13.59 -7.10
N ASP A 52 -0.33 -13.21 -8.38
CA ASP A 52 -1.59 -12.83 -9.02
C ASP A 52 -2.49 -11.94 -8.13
N LEU A 53 -1.88 -10.91 -7.52
CA LEU A 53 -2.54 -10.08 -6.52
C LEU A 53 -2.72 -8.65 -7.01
N LEU A 54 -3.98 -8.19 -6.96
CA LEU A 54 -4.37 -6.84 -7.35
C LEU A 54 -4.81 -6.02 -6.13
N ILE A 55 -4.24 -4.82 -5.99
CA ILE A 55 -4.67 -3.80 -5.03
C ILE A 55 -5.18 -2.59 -5.80
N ASN A 56 -6.45 -2.26 -5.65
CA ASN A 56 -7.08 -1.11 -6.29
C ASN A 56 -7.44 -0.07 -5.22
N LEU A 57 -7.03 1.19 -5.43
CA LEU A 57 -7.38 2.28 -4.52
C LEU A 57 -7.41 3.64 -5.23
N HIS A 58 -7.89 4.65 -4.52
CA HIS A 58 -7.79 6.03 -4.95
C HIS A 58 -6.72 6.73 -4.12
N LYS A 59 -5.80 7.44 -4.79
CA LYS A 59 -4.80 8.29 -4.13
C LYS A 59 -5.53 9.28 -3.21
N PRO A 60 -5.06 9.46 -1.97
CA PRO A 60 -5.60 10.50 -1.11
C PRO A 60 -5.31 11.88 -1.74
N HIS A 61 -6.28 12.78 -1.65
CA HIS A 61 -6.19 14.16 -2.14
C HIS A 61 -7.10 15.04 -1.27
N PRO A 62 -6.68 16.26 -0.85
CA PRO A 62 -5.42 16.94 -1.19
C PRO A 62 -4.20 16.50 -0.37
N SER A 63 -4.38 15.73 0.72
CA SER A 63 -3.28 15.22 1.56
C SER A 63 -2.72 13.89 1.06
N ASP A 64 -1.45 13.58 1.34
CA ASP A 64 -0.81 12.28 1.07
C ASP A 64 -1.18 11.20 2.12
N ILE A 65 -1.86 11.58 3.22
CA ILE A 65 -2.18 10.67 4.33
C ILE A 65 -3.29 9.68 3.93
N LEU A 66 -3.03 8.40 4.16
CA LEU A 66 -3.99 7.32 3.97
C LEU A 66 -5.05 7.33 5.08
N LYS A 67 -6.32 7.25 4.67
CA LYS A 67 -7.41 7.04 5.62
C LYS A 67 -7.26 5.67 6.30
N VAL A 68 -7.59 5.59 7.59
CA VAL A 68 -7.42 4.36 8.38
C VAL A 68 -8.12 3.14 7.77
N TYR A 69 -9.31 3.31 7.18
CA TYR A 69 -10.00 2.19 6.52
C TYR A 69 -9.19 1.64 5.34
N LEU A 70 -8.51 2.51 4.60
CA LEU A 70 -7.69 2.13 3.46
C LEU A 70 -6.44 1.40 3.93
N VAL A 71 -5.83 1.86 5.03
CA VAL A 71 -4.72 1.13 5.67
C VAL A 71 -5.15 -0.28 6.08
N LYS A 72 -6.33 -0.46 6.68
CA LYS A 72 -6.86 -1.80 7.03
C LYS A 72 -7.05 -2.69 5.80
N GLN A 73 -7.56 -2.15 4.69
CA GLN A 73 -7.68 -2.90 3.43
C GLN A 73 -6.32 -3.31 2.88
N ILE A 74 -5.34 -2.40 2.93
CA ILE A 74 -3.95 -2.69 2.53
C ILE A 74 -3.34 -3.77 3.42
N GLN A 75 -3.56 -3.72 4.74
CA GLN A 75 -3.08 -4.75 5.67
C GLN A 75 -3.61 -6.14 5.32
N ASN A 76 -4.90 -6.24 4.96
CA ASN A 76 -5.47 -7.52 4.53
C ASN A 76 -4.80 -8.01 3.24
N LYS A 77 -4.59 -7.12 2.25
CA LYS A 77 -3.90 -7.48 1.02
C LYS A 77 -2.44 -7.86 1.23
N LEU A 78 -1.73 -7.20 2.15
CA LEU A 78 -0.37 -7.57 2.52
C LEU A 78 -0.32 -8.93 3.23
N LYS A 79 -1.32 -9.29 4.03
CA LYS A 79 -1.43 -10.63 4.62
C LYS A 79 -1.73 -11.72 3.59
N GLU A 80 -2.52 -11.43 2.55
CA GLU A 80 -2.72 -12.33 1.41
C GLU A 80 -1.45 -12.50 0.57
N PHE A 81 -0.61 -11.46 0.49
CA PHE A 81 0.63 -11.48 -0.27
C PHE A 81 1.72 -12.35 0.35
N LEU A 82 1.89 -12.24 1.68
CA LEU A 82 2.93 -12.93 2.46
C LEU A 82 2.66 -14.45 2.47
#